data_AF-A0A1Z5HAP5-F1
#
_entry.id   AF-A0A1Z5HAP5-F1
#
_cell.length_a   1.000
_cell.length_b   1.000
_cell.length_c   1.000
_cell.angle_alpha   90.00
_cell.angle_beta   90.00
_cell.angle_gamma   90.00
#
_symmetry.space_group_name_H-M   'P 1'
#
loop_
_entity.id
_entity.type
_entity.pdbx_description
1 polymer ?
#
loop_
_entity_poly.entity_id
_entity_poly.type
_entity_poly.pdbx_seq_one_letter_code
_entity_poly.pdbx_strand_id
1 'polypeptide(L)'
;MKMNKIFSRLVIGAGTVVLTTAPSLSSAISLEDLEDRIIDVKASAAGTLIKVGRNTSLISKANKDINLNKQNITINKKEMDEIKTDIDKNSSEIHDIKQSVIDLEVTHNRDIENLVKQLKGYIKIVTKIKDTILPEEVDAIGTLSLRRCAGTHQVTWDKCVYKLGGKGPKGGIVFKIGDHGEHGSEVTPKDVIRQTFGCLSVNFNGDLKEYIGSGKNNTDVILNKKCTGNLAAKTAINFKLKEQGGWYLPSVSELKLMRNALLGSGVGGFHNNEYWSSSDNGGNNVAAYTFDFENNYKIARERSSPHPIRLVSDF
;
A
#
# COMPACT_ATOMS: atom_id res chain seq x y z
N MET A 1 -83.20 0.68 -50.08
CA MET A 1 -84.39 0.40 -49.24
C MET A 1 -85.31 1.61 -49.31
N LYS A 2 -86.51 1.44 -49.88
CA LYS A 2 -87.65 2.40 -50.07
C LYS A 2 -87.35 3.68 -50.89
N MET A 3 -87.64 3.78 -52.20
CA MET A 3 -88.93 3.80 -52.94
C MET A 3 -89.99 4.78 -52.40
N ASN A 4 -90.34 5.80 -53.20
CA ASN A 4 -91.72 5.96 -53.70
C ASN A 4 -91.83 6.90 -54.91
N LYS A 5 -92.29 6.31 -56.04
CA LYS A 5 -92.95 6.97 -57.16
C LYS A 5 -94.39 7.26 -56.78
N ILE A 6 -94.97 8.37 -57.22
CA ILE A 6 -96.44 8.47 -57.35
C ILE A 6 -96.79 9.01 -58.73
N PHE A 7 -97.67 8.24 -59.38
CA PHE A 7 -98.20 8.38 -60.72
C PHE A 7 -99.27 9.47 -60.83
N SER A 8 -99.40 9.97 -62.06
CA SER A 8 -100.51 10.73 -62.63
C SER A 8 -101.87 10.03 -62.50
N ARG A 9 -102.96 10.82 -62.47
CA ARG A 9 -104.27 10.40 -62.99
C ARG A 9 -105.09 11.57 -63.53
N LEU A 10 -105.43 11.42 -64.80
CA LEU A 10 -106.34 12.19 -65.63
C LEU A 10 -107.78 11.74 -65.34
N VAL A 11 -108.73 12.67 -65.21
CA VAL A 11 -110.17 12.41 -65.27
C VAL A 11 -110.73 13.31 -66.35
N ILE A 12 -111.33 12.70 -67.37
CA ILE A 12 -112.05 13.35 -68.48
C ILE A 12 -113.53 13.37 -68.10
N GLY A 13 -114.15 14.55 -68.09
CA GLY A 13 -115.59 14.75 -67.97
C GLY A 13 -116.08 15.65 -69.11
N ALA A 14 -117.07 15.16 -69.85
CA ALA A 14 -117.70 15.84 -70.97
C ALA A 14 -118.59 17.01 -70.52
N GLY A 15 -118.56 18.13 -71.26
CA GLY A 15 -119.45 19.26 -71.00
C GLY A 15 -119.18 20.48 -71.89
N THR A 16 -119.97 20.58 -72.96
CA THR A 16 -120.55 21.81 -73.53
C THR A 16 -119.64 23.01 -73.82
N VAL A 17 -119.46 23.28 -75.12
CA VAL A 17 -118.91 24.52 -75.68
C VAL A 17 -119.85 25.68 -75.35
N VAL A 18 -119.37 26.63 -74.56
CA VAL A 18 -119.95 27.98 -74.41
C VAL A 18 -118.92 28.95 -74.97
N LEU A 19 -119.19 29.46 -76.18
CA LEU A 19 -118.50 30.63 -76.73
C LEU A 19 -119.03 31.87 -76.02
N THR A 20 -118.37 32.24 -74.92
CA THR A 20 -118.49 33.57 -74.33
C THR A 20 -117.10 34.18 -74.26
N THR A 21 -116.99 35.35 -74.87
CA THR A 21 -115.85 36.28 -74.95
C THR A 21 -114.76 36.06 -73.90
N ALA A 22 -113.53 35.85 -74.38
CA ALA A 22 -112.32 35.70 -73.58
C ALA A 22 -112.23 36.77 -72.47
N PRO A 23 -112.23 36.38 -71.19
CA PRO A 23 -111.79 37.25 -70.11
C PRO A 23 -110.30 37.47 -70.29
N SER A 24 -109.93 38.76 -70.28
CA SER A 24 -108.59 39.32 -70.41
C SER A 24 -107.50 38.47 -69.76
N LEU A 25 -106.44 38.20 -70.52
CA LEU A 25 -105.13 37.79 -70.04
C LEU A 25 -104.64 38.79 -68.99
N SER A 26 -104.99 38.62 -67.71
CA SER A 26 -104.44 39.44 -66.61
C SER A 26 -103.66 38.61 -65.59
N SER A 27 -103.29 37.39 -65.95
CA SER A 27 -102.26 36.60 -65.26
C SER A 27 -101.42 35.76 -66.22
N ALA A 28 -101.44 36.09 -67.51
CA ALA A 28 -100.53 35.51 -68.49
C ALA A 28 -99.25 36.35 -68.45
N ILE A 29 -98.16 35.72 -67.97
CA ILE A 29 -96.81 36.28 -68.06
C ILE A 29 -96.59 36.65 -69.52
N SER A 30 -96.29 37.92 -69.79
CA SER A 30 -96.06 38.37 -71.16
C SER A 30 -94.84 37.64 -71.73
N LEU A 31 -94.77 37.49 -73.06
CA LEU A 31 -93.59 36.89 -73.71
C LEU A 31 -92.31 37.64 -73.31
N GLU A 32 -92.42 38.96 -73.16
CA GLU A 32 -91.36 39.87 -72.72
C GLU A 32 -90.91 39.58 -71.27
N ASP A 33 -91.85 39.38 -70.32
CA ASP A 33 -91.52 38.97 -68.94
C ASP A 33 -90.81 37.60 -68.87
N LEU A 34 -91.15 36.67 -69.76
CA LEU A 34 -90.51 35.36 -69.81
C LEU A 34 -89.07 35.47 -70.36
N GLU A 35 -88.86 36.32 -71.37
CA GLU A 35 -87.55 36.61 -71.94
C GLU A 35 -86.63 37.28 -70.91
N ASP A 36 -87.14 38.26 -70.16
CA ASP A 36 -86.41 38.92 -69.06
C ASP A 36 -86.00 37.93 -67.96
N ARG A 37 -86.91 37.04 -67.55
CA ARG A 37 -86.60 35.99 -66.57
C ARG A 37 -85.56 35.00 -67.10
N ILE A 38 -85.57 34.68 -68.39
CA ILE A 38 -84.55 33.82 -69.01
C ILE A 38 -83.18 34.52 -68.99
N ILE A 39 -83.12 35.83 -69.23
CA ILE A 39 -81.90 36.63 -69.14
C ILE A 39 -81.35 36.62 -67.71
N ASP A 40 -82.20 36.84 -66.70
CA ASP A 40 -81.82 36.81 -65.28
C ASP A 40 -81.30 35.44 -64.84
N VAL A 41 -81.98 34.36 -65.26
CA VAL A 41 -81.53 32.99 -64.96
C VAL A 41 -80.18 32.71 -65.62
N LYS A 42 -79.95 33.16 -66.86
CA LYS A 42 -78.64 33.04 -67.53
C LYS A 42 -77.56 33.83 -66.80
N ALA A 43 -77.84 35.05 -66.36
CA ALA A 43 -76.92 35.87 -65.58
C ALA A 43 -76.59 35.22 -64.23
N SER A 44 -77.59 34.69 -63.53
CA SER A 44 -77.43 33.95 -62.27
C SER A 44 -76.61 32.66 -62.45
N ALA A 45 -76.86 31.92 -63.53
CA ALA A 45 -76.09 30.73 -63.90
C ALA A 45 -74.62 31.08 -64.19
N ALA A 46 -74.36 32.15 -64.95
CA ALA A 46 -73.00 32.64 -65.21
C ALA A 46 -72.29 33.07 -63.92
N GLY A 47 -72.98 33.80 -63.03
CA GLY A 47 -72.46 34.17 -61.71
C GLY A 47 -72.12 32.95 -60.85
N THR A 48 -72.96 31.91 -60.90
CA THR A 48 -72.73 30.63 -60.21
C THR A 48 -71.51 29.91 -60.76
N LEU A 49 -71.34 29.84 -62.09
CA LEU A 49 -70.17 29.23 -62.74
C LEU A 49 -68.85 29.90 -62.30
N ILE A 50 -68.84 31.24 -62.19
CA ILE A 50 -67.66 31.98 -61.69
C ILE A 50 -67.35 31.57 -60.24
N LYS A 51 -68.36 31.48 -59.37
CA LYS A 51 -68.18 31.03 -57.98
C LYS A 51 -67.67 29.60 -57.91
N VAL A 52 -68.18 28.70 -58.74
CA VAL A 52 -67.70 27.31 -58.85
C VAL A 52 -66.23 27.30 -59.26
N GLY A 53 -65.83 28.06 -60.27
CA GLY A 53 -64.42 28.17 -60.69
C GLY A 53 -63.50 28.66 -59.56
N ARG A 54 -63.92 29.67 -58.80
CA ARG A 54 -63.19 30.15 -57.61
C ARG A 54 -63.06 29.05 -56.55
N ASN A 55 -64.17 28.36 -56.23
CA ASN A 55 -64.16 27.28 -55.26
C ASN A 55 -63.25 26.13 -55.68
N THR A 56 -63.24 25.75 -56.96
CA THR A 56 -62.32 24.73 -57.49
C THR A 56 -60.85 25.12 -57.31
N SER A 57 -60.51 26.38 -57.56
CA SER A 57 -59.14 26.89 -57.32
C SER A 57 -58.76 26.84 -55.83
N LEU A 58 -59.67 27.26 -54.94
CA LEU A 58 -59.47 27.20 -53.49
C LEU A 58 -59.29 25.76 -52.99
N ILE A 59 -60.10 24.81 -53.48
CA ILE A 59 -59.98 23.38 -53.16
C ILE A 59 -58.63 22.83 -53.62
N SER A 60 -58.17 23.19 -54.82
CA SER A 60 -56.85 22.77 -55.32
C SER A 60 -55.72 23.28 -54.41
N LYS A 61 -55.78 24.54 -53.97
CA LYS A 61 -54.81 25.11 -53.02
C LYS A 61 -54.85 24.38 -51.67
N ALA A 62 -56.05 24.17 -51.11
CA ALA A 62 -56.22 23.45 -49.85
C ALA A 62 -55.67 22.01 -49.93
N ASN A 63 -55.89 21.31 -51.05
CA ASN A 63 -55.33 19.97 -51.26
C ASN A 63 -53.79 19.98 -51.29
N LYS A 64 -53.18 21.01 -51.88
CA LYS A 64 -51.71 21.18 -51.87
C LYS A 64 -51.20 21.38 -50.44
N ASP A 65 -51.85 22.23 -49.66
CA ASP A 65 -51.47 22.50 -48.27
C ASP A 65 -51.65 21.25 -47.37
N ILE A 66 -52.74 20.50 -47.58
CA ILE A 66 -52.98 19.21 -46.90
C ILE A 66 -51.85 18.21 -47.20
N ASN A 67 -51.43 18.11 -48.46
CA ASN A 67 -50.36 17.19 -48.84
C ASN A 67 -49.01 17.60 -48.23
N LEU A 68 -48.72 18.91 -48.18
CA LEU A 68 -47.53 19.42 -47.50
C LEU A 68 -47.56 19.10 -46.00
N ASN A 69 -48.70 19.31 -45.35
CA ASN A 69 -48.87 18.98 -43.93
C ASN A 69 -48.71 17.48 -43.66
N LYS A 70 -49.20 16.60 -44.54
CA LYS A 70 -48.98 15.15 -44.44
C LYS A 70 -47.50 14.78 -44.52
N GLN A 71 -46.75 15.44 -45.40
CA GLN A 71 -45.30 15.24 -45.49
C GLN A 71 -44.61 15.69 -44.20
N ASN A 72 -44.94 16.88 -43.69
CA ASN A 72 -44.38 17.40 -42.43
C ASN A 72 -44.69 16.49 -41.23
N ILE A 73 -45.92 15.97 -41.13
CA ILE A 73 -46.29 15.00 -40.08
C ILE A 73 -45.43 13.74 -40.16
N THR A 74 -45.13 13.26 -41.37
CA THR A 74 -44.29 12.08 -41.58
C THR A 74 -42.85 12.34 -41.14
N ILE A 75 -42.31 13.51 -41.46
CA ILE A 75 -40.96 13.94 -41.04
C ILE A 75 -40.90 14.05 -39.51
N ASN A 76 -41.83 14.78 -38.90
CA ASN A 76 -41.87 14.96 -37.46
C ASN A 76 -42.00 13.63 -36.72
N LYS A 77 -42.76 12.67 -37.27
CA LYS A 77 -42.88 11.33 -36.68
C LYS A 77 -41.53 10.60 -36.68
N LYS A 78 -40.77 10.67 -37.78
CA LYS A 78 -39.44 10.06 -37.86
C LYS A 78 -38.48 10.71 -36.85
N GLU A 79 -38.48 12.03 -36.75
CA GLU A 79 -37.66 12.75 -35.77
C GLU A 79 -38.04 12.38 -34.32
N MET A 80 -39.33 12.21 -34.03
CA MET A 80 -39.77 11.73 -32.72
C MET A 80 -39.28 10.32 -32.39
N ASP A 81 -39.24 9.42 -33.39
CA ASP A 81 -38.73 8.05 -33.20
C ASP A 81 -37.21 8.05 -32.93
N GLU A 82 -36.47 8.94 -33.59
CA GLU A 82 -35.04 9.16 -33.33
C GLU A 82 -34.81 9.71 -31.90
N ILE A 83 -35.54 10.75 -31.51
CA ILE A 83 -35.48 11.31 -30.15
C ILE A 83 -35.81 10.25 -29.09
N LYS A 84 -36.80 9.40 -29.34
CA LYS A 84 -37.17 8.32 -28.42
C LYS A 84 -36.02 7.33 -28.24
N THR A 85 -35.35 6.97 -29.33
CA THR A 85 -34.19 6.06 -29.30
C THR A 85 -33.05 6.67 -28.46
N ASP A 86 -32.79 7.97 -28.63
CA ASP A 86 -31.78 8.69 -27.84
C ASP A 86 -32.16 8.76 -26.35
N ILE A 87 -33.43 8.98 -26.02
CA ILE A 87 -33.93 8.97 -24.64
C ILE A 87 -33.73 7.59 -24.00
N ASP A 88 -34.06 6.50 -24.71
CA ASP A 88 -33.91 5.15 -24.20
C ASP A 88 -32.43 4.81 -23.94
N LYS A 89 -31.54 5.23 -24.86
CA LYS A 89 -30.09 5.10 -24.68
C LYS A 89 -29.59 5.88 -23.46
N ASN A 90 -29.96 7.16 -23.35
CA ASN A 90 -29.56 7.99 -22.22
C ASN A 90 -30.07 7.45 -20.88
N SER A 91 -31.28 6.87 -20.86
CA SER A 91 -31.85 6.22 -19.68
C SER A 91 -31.00 5.02 -19.23
N SER A 92 -30.54 4.19 -20.18
CA SER A 92 -29.62 3.09 -19.89
C SER A 92 -28.28 3.59 -19.36
N GLU A 93 -27.70 4.61 -19.99
CA GLU A 93 -26.42 5.19 -19.53
C GLU A 93 -26.52 5.78 -18.12
N ILE A 94 -27.62 6.47 -17.81
CA ILE A 94 -27.90 7.00 -16.46
C ILE A 94 -27.99 5.86 -15.43
N HIS A 95 -28.62 4.75 -15.79
CA HIS A 95 -28.69 3.57 -14.92
C HIS A 95 -27.29 3.01 -14.62
N ASP A 96 -26.45 2.85 -15.63
CA ASP A 96 -25.09 2.32 -15.48
C ASP A 96 -24.19 3.26 -14.67
N ILE A 97 -24.31 4.57 -14.88
CA ILE A 97 -23.63 5.59 -14.07
C ILE A 97 -24.07 5.49 -12.61
N LYS A 98 -25.38 5.34 -12.35
CA LYS A 98 -25.90 5.21 -10.99
C LYS A 98 -25.34 3.97 -10.29
N GLN A 99 -25.23 2.84 -10.99
CA GLN A 99 -24.63 1.64 -10.43
C GLN A 99 -23.13 1.84 -10.13
N SER A 100 -22.40 2.47 -11.06
CA SER A 100 -20.98 2.78 -10.86
C SER A 100 -20.75 3.68 -9.64
N VAL A 101 -21.62 4.65 -9.37
CA VAL A 101 -21.56 5.50 -8.17
C VAL A 101 -21.76 4.69 -6.88
N ILE A 102 -22.72 3.77 -6.87
CA ILE A 102 -22.96 2.88 -5.72
C ILE A 102 -21.72 2.02 -5.45
N ASP A 103 -21.13 1.43 -6.49
CA ASP A 103 -19.96 0.55 -6.36
C ASP A 103 -18.73 1.32 -5.84
N LEU A 104 -18.56 2.58 -6.29
CA LEU A 104 -17.52 3.49 -5.78
C LEU A 104 -17.73 3.82 -4.30
N GLU A 105 -18.97 4.11 -3.88
CA GLU A 105 -19.30 4.42 -2.49
C GLU A 105 -18.99 3.24 -1.57
N VAL A 106 -19.37 2.02 -1.97
CA VAL A 106 -19.06 0.78 -1.22
C VAL A 106 -17.56 0.57 -1.11
N THR A 107 -16.82 0.74 -2.21
CA THR A 107 -15.36 0.55 -2.23
C THR A 107 -14.67 1.56 -1.32
N HIS A 108 -15.05 2.84 -1.42
CA HIS A 108 -14.49 3.92 -0.62
C HIS A 108 -14.72 3.70 0.89
N ASN A 109 -15.94 3.31 1.27
CA ASN A 109 -16.27 3.04 2.67
C ASN A 109 -15.44 1.88 3.24
N ARG A 110 -15.29 0.79 2.49
CA ARG A 110 -14.45 -0.35 2.88
C ARG A 110 -12.99 0.05 3.10
N ASP A 111 -12.45 0.87 2.20
CA ASP A 111 -11.05 1.29 2.27
C ASP A 111 -10.82 2.23 3.47
N ILE A 112 -11.76 3.13 3.77
CA ILE A 112 -11.74 3.96 4.99
C ILE A 112 -11.75 3.09 6.25
N GLU A 113 -12.64 2.09 6.33
CA GLU A 113 -12.72 1.20 7.49
C GLU A 113 -11.40 0.46 7.75
N ASN A 114 -10.77 -0.02 6.67
CA ASN A 114 -9.46 -0.67 6.74
C ASN A 114 -8.36 0.28 7.25
N LEU A 115 -8.32 1.52 6.76
CA LEU A 115 -7.36 2.53 7.24
C LEU A 115 -7.57 2.86 8.73
N VAL A 116 -8.83 3.04 9.16
CA VAL A 116 -9.17 3.28 10.57
C VAL A 116 -8.72 2.12 11.45
N LYS A 117 -8.87 0.88 10.99
CA LYS A 117 -8.41 -0.31 11.72
C LYS A 117 -6.89 -0.32 11.88
N GLN A 118 -6.14 0.01 10.84
CA GLN A 118 -4.68 0.10 10.91
C GLN A 118 -4.23 1.20 11.88
N LEU A 119 -4.82 2.40 11.79
CA LEU A 119 -4.54 3.52 12.68
C LEU A 119 -4.78 3.16 14.15
N LYS A 120 -5.88 2.47 14.47
CA LYS A 120 -6.13 1.96 15.84
C LYS A 120 -5.04 1.01 16.31
N GLY A 121 -4.49 0.18 15.43
CA GLY A 121 -3.35 -0.70 15.72
C GLY A 121 -2.09 0.10 16.08
N TYR A 122 -1.77 1.13 15.30
CA TYR A 122 -0.61 1.99 15.58
C TYR A 122 -0.76 2.78 16.87
N ILE A 123 -1.95 3.34 17.14
CA ILE A 123 -2.24 4.05 18.40
C ILE A 123 -1.96 3.13 19.59
N LYS A 124 -2.43 1.87 19.56
CA LYS A 124 -2.19 0.90 20.64
C LYS A 124 -0.70 0.66 20.90
N ILE A 125 0.12 0.57 19.84
CA ILE A 125 1.57 0.40 19.96
C ILE A 125 2.21 1.64 20.60
N VAL A 126 1.83 2.83 20.14
CA VAL A 126 2.36 4.10 20.65
C VAL A 126 1.98 4.32 22.12
N THR A 127 0.74 4.04 22.51
CA THR A 127 0.31 4.14 23.92
C THR A 127 1.14 3.22 24.80
N LYS A 128 1.39 1.97 24.38
CA LYS A 128 2.22 1.04 25.15
C LYS A 128 3.67 1.55 25.32
N ILE A 129 4.21 2.23 24.30
CA ILE A 129 5.54 2.85 24.39
C ILE A 129 5.55 3.94 25.46
N LYS A 130 4.53 4.81 25.49
CA LYS A 130 4.40 5.87 26.51
C LYS A 130 4.44 5.27 27.92
N ASP A 131 3.66 4.21 28.15
CA ASP A 131 3.59 3.54 29.45
C ASP A 131 4.90 2.81 29.84
N THR A 132 5.73 2.46 28.85
CA THR A 132 7.02 1.78 29.08
C THR A 132 8.17 2.79 29.31
N ILE A 133 8.06 3.99 28.72
CA ILE A 133 9.11 5.02 28.73
C ILE A 133 8.89 6.04 29.84
N LEU A 134 7.68 6.30 30.29
CA LEU A 134 7.47 7.25 31.39
C LEU A 134 7.07 6.45 32.62
N PRO A 135 8.02 6.08 33.51
CA PRO A 135 7.63 5.60 34.82
C PRO A 135 6.72 6.66 35.45
N GLU A 136 5.68 6.20 36.13
CA GLU A 136 4.83 7.00 37.01
C GLU A 136 5.71 7.96 37.83
N GLU A 137 5.31 9.23 37.98
CA GLU A 137 6.09 10.28 38.68
C GLU A 137 6.70 9.74 39.98
N VAL A 138 7.93 9.24 39.88
CA VAL A 138 8.75 8.94 41.03
C VAL A 138 9.37 10.27 41.37
N ASP A 139 9.24 10.70 42.63
CA ASP A 139 9.89 11.88 43.22
C ASP A 139 11.43 11.77 43.15
N ALA A 140 11.97 11.69 41.93
CA ALA A 140 13.37 11.47 41.66
C ALA A 140 14.05 12.83 41.52
N ILE A 141 14.79 13.20 42.57
CA ILE A 141 15.63 14.40 42.65
C ILE A 141 16.89 14.25 41.76
N GLY A 142 16.77 13.66 40.57
CA GLY A 142 17.90 13.34 39.70
C GLY A 142 17.54 13.14 38.22
N THR A 143 18.56 13.26 37.35
CA THR A 143 18.40 13.11 35.88
C THR A 143 18.07 11.67 35.50
N LEU A 144 16.82 11.42 35.14
CA LEU A 144 16.38 10.15 34.55
C LEU A 144 16.97 10.02 33.13
N SER A 145 17.89 9.08 32.92
CA SER A 145 18.60 8.91 31.64
C SER A 145 18.25 7.56 31.02
N LEU A 146 17.51 7.58 29.90
CA LEU A 146 17.26 6.37 29.12
C LEU A 146 18.53 5.94 28.39
N ARG A 147 19.01 4.73 28.65
CA ARG A 147 20.24 4.20 28.05
C ARG A 147 19.93 2.97 27.21
N ARG A 148 20.52 2.89 26.02
CA ARG A 148 20.60 1.65 25.26
C ARG A 148 21.88 0.92 25.64
N CYS A 149 21.76 -0.32 26.13
CA CYS A 149 22.93 -1.09 26.54
C CYS A 149 23.74 -1.55 25.34
N ALA A 150 25.01 -1.15 25.30
CA ALA A 150 25.93 -1.42 24.20
C ALA A 150 25.98 -2.93 23.90
N GLY A 151 26.11 -3.29 22.62
CA GLY A 151 26.07 -4.69 22.20
C GLY A 151 24.68 -5.36 22.23
N THR A 152 23.68 -4.81 22.92
CA THR A 152 22.34 -5.41 23.07
C THR A 152 21.22 -4.57 22.43
N HIS A 153 19.99 -5.11 22.43
CA HIS A 153 18.76 -4.37 22.11
C HIS A 153 18.01 -3.92 23.37
N GLN A 154 18.61 -4.06 24.55
CA GLN A 154 18.01 -3.66 25.82
C GLN A 154 18.11 -2.15 26.00
N VAL A 155 17.00 -1.58 26.47
CA VAL A 155 16.89 -0.18 26.87
C VAL A 155 16.49 -0.17 28.35
N THR A 156 17.14 0.67 29.16
CA THR A 156 16.92 0.74 30.61
C THR A 156 17.06 2.16 31.13
N TRP A 157 16.36 2.45 32.21
CA TRP A 157 16.48 3.69 32.99
C TRP A 157 17.66 3.66 33.96
N ASP A 158 18.11 2.45 34.30
CA ASP A 158 19.19 2.19 35.25
C ASP A 158 20.53 1.94 34.54
N LYS A 159 21.46 1.29 35.24
CA LYS A 159 22.73 0.81 34.68
C LYS A 159 22.49 -0.39 33.77
N CYS A 160 23.41 -0.59 32.82
CA CYS A 160 23.38 -1.75 31.95
C CYS A 160 23.90 -2.99 32.67
N VAL A 161 23.08 -4.04 32.67
CA VAL A 161 23.40 -5.32 33.30
C VAL A 161 23.57 -6.38 32.21
N TYR A 162 24.75 -7.01 32.20
CA TYR A 162 25.12 -8.06 31.28
C TYR A 162 25.08 -9.43 31.96
N LYS A 163 24.81 -10.48 31.17
CA LYS A 163 24.64 -11.85 31.68
C LYS A 163 25.66 -12.78 31.05
N LEU A 164 26.11 -13.79 31.80
CA LEU A 164 26.96 -14.87 31.29
C LEU A 164 26.36 -15.51 30.02
N GLY A 165 27.21 -15.75 29.02
CA GLY A 165 26.83 -16.26 27.70
C GLY A 165 26.12 -15.23 26.80
N GLY A 166 25.70 -14.08 27.36
CA GLY A 166 25.09 -12.98 26.62
C GLY A 166 26.11 -12.14 25.87
N LYS A 167 25.61 -11.15 25.12
CA LYS A 167 26.43 -10.24 24.35
C LYS A 167 26.88 -9.06 25.21
N GLY A 168 28.20 -8.85 25.30
CA GLY A 168 28.80 -7.76 26.07
C GLY A 168 28.84 -6.43 25.31
N PRO A 169 29.33 -5.35 25.95
CA PRO A 169 29.32 -3.99 25.41
C PRO A 169 29.98 -3.85 24.04
N LYS A 170 31.14 -4.51 23.83
CA LYS A 170 31.88 -4.50 22.56
C LYS A 170 31.37 -5.53 21.56
N GLY A 171 30.31 -6.25 21.92
CA GLY A 171 29.68 -7.26 21.09
C GLY A 171 30.35 -8.63 21.14
N GLY A 172 31.23 -8.84 22.12
CA GLY A 172 31.75 -10.14 22.49
C GLY A 172 30.74 -10.95 23.30
N ILE A 173 31.19 -12.08 23.83
CA ILE A 173 30.40 -13.00 24.64
C ILE A 173 30.89 -12.91 26.07
N VAL A 174 30.00 -12.59 27.00
CA VAL A 174 30.33 -12.40 28.41
C VAL A 174 30.63 -13.75 29.05
N PHE A 175 31.83 -13.92 29.60
CA PHE A 175 32.24 -15.15 30.29
C PHE A 175 32.57 -14.94 31.77
N LYS A 176 32.64 -13.69 32.21
CA LYS A 176 32.82 -13.29 33.60
C LYS A 176 31.92 -12.09 33.89
N ILE A 177 31.24 -12.10 35.02
CA ILE A 177 30.43 -10.98 35.52
C ILE A 177 30.93 -10.56 36.90
N GLY A 178 30.87 -9.26 37.17
CA GLY A 178 31.09 -8.61 38.46
C GLY A 178 29.96 -7.62 38.72
N ASP A 179 29.74 -7.27 39.98
CA ASP A 179 28.74 -6.27 40.41
C ASP A 179 27.38 -6.47 39.75
N HIS A 180 26.82 -7.67 39.94
CA HIS A 180 25.53 -8.09 39.39
C HIS A 180 25.40 -8.00 37.85
N GLY A 181 26.53 -7.90 37.13
CA GLY A 181 26.59 -7.81 35.67
C GLY A 181 26.83 -6.41 35.14
N GLU A 182 27.05 -5.41 36.01
CA GLU A 182 27.49 -4.08 35.60
C GLU A 182 28.91 -4.10 35.02
N HIS A 183 29.75 -4.97 35.56
CA HIS A 183 31.13 -5.18 35.13
C HIS A 183 31.36 -6.62 34.71
N GLY A 184 32.44 -6.87 33.98
CA GLY A 184 32.77 -8.21 33.54
C GLY A 184 33.86 -8.27 32.49
N SER A 185 33.98 -9.45 31.90
CA SER A 185 34.89 -9.70 30.79
C SER A 185 34.15 -10.42 29.67
N GLU A 186 34.40 -10.00 28.44
CA GLU A 186 33.85 -10.59 27.23
C GLU A 186 34.95 -11.12 26.31
N VAL A 187 34.65 -12.19 25.58
CA VAL A 187 35.53 -12.77 24.56
C VAL A 187 35.02 -12.47 23.16
N THR A 188 35.92 -12.40 22.17
CA THR A 188 35.54 -12.37 20.76
C THR A 188 34.55 -13.50 20.41
N PRO A 189 33.51 -13.25 19.60
CA PRO A 189 32.50 -14.27 19.27
C PRO A 189 33.02 -15.46 18.46
N LYS A 190 34.17 -15.28 17.78
CA LYS A 190 34.86 -16.30 16.98
C LYS A 190 36.37 -16.21 17.22
N ASP A 191 37.08 -17.26 16.82
CA ASP A 191 38.54 -17.26 16.75
C ASP A 191 38.98 -16.13 15.83
N VAL A 192 39.92 -15.29 16.27
CA VAL A 192 40.32 -14.10 15.49
C VAL A 192 41.23 -14.49 14.34
N ILE A 193 42.25 -15.30 14.64
CA ILE A 193 43.21 -15.81 13.67
C ILE A 193 43.99 -16.99 14.31
N ARG A 194 44.64 -17.80 13.48
CA ARG A 194 45.70 -18.73 13.92
C ARG A 194 47.05 -18.05 13.75
N GLN A 195 47.80 -17.84 14.83
CA GLN A 195 49.08 -17.14 14.79
C GLN A 195 50.07 -17.71 15.79
N THR A 196 51.35 -17.40 15.59
CA THR A 196 52.43 -17.66 16.54
C THR A 196 52.30 -16.76 17.77
N PHE A 197 52.80 -17.24 18.92
CA PHE A 197 52.96 -16.39 20.10
C PHE A 197 53.95 -15.24 19.78
N GLY A 198 55.02 -15.56 19.05
CA GLY A 198 56.10 -14.64 18.67
C GLY A 198 57.18 -14.55 19.76
N CYS A 199 58.04 -13.54 19.72
CA CYS A 199 59.09 -13.33 20.74
C CYS A 199 59.96 -14.59 21.00
N LEU A 200 60.41 -15.26 19.93
CA LEU A 200 61.34 -16.38 20.06
C LEU A 200 62.68 -15.87 20.62
N SER A 201 63.31 -16.66 21.49
CA SER A 201 64.57 -16.35 22.18
C SER A 201 64.51 -15.14 23.12
N VAL A 202 63.31 -14.64 23.45
CA VAL A 202 63.10 -13.58 24.45
C VAL A 202 62.72 -14.18 25.80
N ASN A 203 63.51 -13.88 26.83
CA ASN A 203 63.17 -14.23 28.21
C ASN A 203 62.32 -13.10 28.84
N PHE A 204 61.14 -13.46 29.35
CA PHE A 204 60.25 -12.55 30.06
C PHE A 204 60.51 -12.52 31.57
N ASN A 205 61.53 -13.23 32.07
CA ASN A 205 61.94 -13.28 33.48
C ASN A 205 60.79 -13.61 34.45
N GLY A 206 59.81 -14.38 33.97
CA GLY A 206 58.62 -14.72 34.75
C GLY A 206 57.63 -13.57 34.93
N ASP A 207 57.73 -12.49 34.15
CA ASP A 207 56.80 -11.34 34.20
C ASP A 207 55.41 -11.72 33.68
N LEU A 208 55.27 -12.77 32.86
CA LEU A 208 53.98 -13.20 32.32
C LEU A 208 53.27 -14.12 33.31
N LYS A 209 52.27 -13.58 34.00
CA LYS A 209 51.58 -14.27 35.09
C LYS A 209 50.42 -15.13 34.59
N GLU A 210 50.03 -16.11 35.39
CA GLU A 210 48.98 -17.07 35.00
C GLU A 210 47.59 -16.77 35.59
N TYR A 211 47.50 -15.89 36.60
CA TYR A 211 46.27 -15.68 37.38
C TYR A 211 45.17 -14.90 36.63
N ILE A 212 43.93 -15.01 37.09
CA ILE A 212 42.78 -14.32 36.48
C ILE A 212 42.99 -12.79 36.51
N GLY A 213 42.93 -12.15 35.35
CA GLY A 213 43.14 -10.70 35.20
C GLY A 213 44.58 -10.30 34.86
N SER A 214 45.53 -11.26 34.77
CA SER A 214 46.89 -10.92 34.30
C SER A 214 46.99 -10.74 32.79
N GLY A 215 46.01 -11.17 32.01
CA GLY A 215 46.12 -11.23 30.55
C GLY A 215 46.41 -9.88 29.88
N LYS A 216 45.78 -8.81 30.38
CA LYS A 216 46.01 -7.45 29.90
C LYS A 216 47.45 -6.99 30.13
N ASN A 217 47.92 -7.07 31.38
CA ASN A 217 49.30 -6.71 31.73
C ASN A 217 50.33 -7.58 30.98
N ASN A 218 50.08 -8.89 30.85
CA ASN A 218 50.97 -9.77 30.08
C ASN A 218 51.05 -9.32 28.61
N THR A 219 49.92 -8.97 28.00
CA THR A 219 49.86 -8.47 26.63
C THR A 219 50.73 -7.22 26.48
N ASP A 220 50.64 -6.29 27.43
CA ASP A 220 51.48 -5.07 27.46
C ASP A 220 52.97 -5.39 27.63
N VAL A 221 53.32 -6.34 28.52
CA VAL A 221 54.71 -6.80 28.70
C VAL A 221 55.27 -7.41 27.41
N ILE A 222 54.49 -8.24 26.71
CA ILE A 222 54.90 -8.84 25.43
C ILE A 222 55.19 -7.75 24.40
N LEU A 223 54.34 -6.73 24.29
CA LEU A 223 54.51 -5.62 23.35
C LEU A 223 55.73 -4.76 23.69
N ASN A 224 56.00 -4.55 24.97
CA ASN A 224 57.13 -3.74 25.44
C ASN A 224 58.50 -4.37 25.17
N LYS A 225 58.57 -5.69 24.94
CA LYS A 225 59.83 -6.35 24.53
C LYS A 225 60.24 -6.06 23.08
N LYS A 226 59.42 -5.36 22.28
CA LYS A 226 59.73 -4.93 20.90
C LYS A 226 60.21 -6.08 19.99
N CYS A 227 59.63 -7.26 20.19
CA CYS A 227 59.91 -8.42 19.34
C CYS A 227 59.53 -8.13 17.87
N THR A 228 60.24 -8.75 16.94
CA THR A 228 59.96 -8.65 15.51
C THR A 228 58.94 -9.71 15.05
N GLY A 229 58.28 -9.47 13.91
CA GLY A 229 57.36 -10.41 13.28
C GLY A 229 55.89 -10.30 13.73
N ASN A 230 55.12 -11.34 13.39
CA ASN A 230 53.70 -11.45 13.76
C ASN A 230 53.58 -11.98 15.19
N LEU A 231 52.89 -11.22 16.05
CA LEU A 231 52.79 -11.48 17.49
C LEU A 231 51.32 -11.54 17.89
N ALA A 232 50.90 -12.60 18.57
CA ALA A 232 49.52 -12.73 19.05
C ALA A 232 49.06 -11.49 19.85
N ALA A 233 49.94 -10.94 20.69
CA ALA A 233 49.70 -9.71 21.44
C ALA A 233 49.52 -8.46 20.55
N LYS A 234 50.25 -8.36 19.43
CA LYS A 234 50.09 -7.26 18.46
C LYS A 234 48.78 -7.38 17.69
N THR A 235 48.34 -8.60 17.39
CA THR A 235 47.00 -8.82 16.83
C THR A 235 45.93 -8.39 17.84
N ALA A 236 46.11 -8.68 19.13
CA ALA A 236 45.16 -8.32 20.16
C ALA A 236 44.89 -6.80 20.24
N ILE A 237 45.95 -6.00 20.35
CA ILE A 237 45.83 -4.54 20.51
C ILE A 237 45.37 -3.82 19.24
N ASN A 238 45.62 -4.39 18.06
CA ASN A 238 45.14 -3.85 16.79
C ASN A 238 43.73 -4.32 16.43
N PHE A 239 43.22 -5.36 17.10
CA PHE A 239 41.91 -5.91 16.80
C PHE A 239 40.80 -4.95 17.24
N LYS A 240 39.83 -4.76 16.36
CA LYS A 240 38.60 -4.01 16.63
C LYS A 240 37.39 -4.88 16.29
N LEU A 241 36.49 -5.01 17.25
CA LEU A 241 35.16 -5.57 17.01
C LEU A 241 34.18 -4.41 16.91
N LYS A 242 33.58 -4.19 15.73
CA LYS A 242 32.65 -3.08 15.48
C LYS A 242 33.24 -1.72 15.86
N GLU A 243 34.45 -1.45 15.39
CA GLU A 243 35.25 -0.25 15.70
C GLU A 243 35.71 -0.10 17.17
N GLN A 244 35.39 -1.06 18.05
CA GLN A 244 35.79 -1.01 19.46
C GLN A 244 37.04 -1.85 19.71
N GLY A 245 38.11 -1.17 20.15
CA GLY A 245 39.40 -1.76 20.54
C GLY A 245 39.48 -2.10 22.04
N GLY A 246 40.70 -2.25 22.55
CA GLY A 246 40.97 -2.61 23.95
C GLY A 246 40.87 -4.11 24.22
N TRP A 247 41.15 -4.92 23.20
CA TRP A 247 41.23 -6.36 23.29
C TRP A 247 42.65 -6.80 23.68
N TYR A 248 42.76 -7.86 24.47
CA TYR A 248 44.03 -8.40 24.93
C TYR A 248 44.07 -9.93 24.84
N LEU A 249 45.27 -10.50 24.92
CA LEU A 249 45.45 -11.94 24.92
C LEU A 249 45.24 -12.48 26.35
N PRO A 250 44.26 -13.38 26.58
CA PRO A 250 43.91 -13.85 27.91
C PRO A 250 45.05 -14.65 28.55
N SER A 251 45.17 -14.58 29.87
CA SER A 251 46.00 -15.51 30.65
C SER A 251 45.45 -16.93 30.59
N VAL A 252 46.27 -17.90 30.97
CA VAL A 252 45.83 -19.31 31.03
C VAL A 252 44.64 -19.52 31.97
N SER A 253 44.58 -18.80 33.10
CA SER A 253 43.43 -18.89 34.02
C SER A 253 42.18 -18.21 33.47
N GLU A 254 42.30 -17.13 32.68
CA GLU A 254 41.16 -16.52 31.98
C GLU A 254 40.61 -17.44 30.88
N LEU A 255 41.48 -18.14 30.14
CA LEU A 255 41.07 -19.17 29.18
C LEU A 255 40.31 -20.30 29.87
N LYS A 256 40.81 -20.78 31.02
CA LYS A 256 40.14 -21.80 31.83
C LYS A 256 38.78 -21.33 32.35
N LEU A 257 38.71 -20.10 32.86
CA LEU A 257 37.46 -19.50 33.33
C LEU A 257 36.44 -19.40 32.19
N MET A 258 36.87 -18.89 31.03
CA MET A 258 36.05 -18.78 29.84
C MET A 258 35.51 -20.13 29.37
N ARG A 259 36.37 -21.16 29.29
CA ARG A 259 35.97 -22.53 28.95
C ARG A 259 34.87 -23.02 29.89
N ASN A 260 35.07 -22.88 31.19
CA ASN A 260 34.11 -23.34 32.20
C ASN A 260 32.77 -22.60 32.12
N ALA A 261 32.79 -21.31 31.78
CA ALA A 261 31.57 -20.50 31.67
C ALA A 261 30.76 -20.78 30.39
N LEU A 262 31.44 -21.07 29.27
CA LEU A 262 30.79 -21.06 27.94
C LEU A 262 30.72 -22.42 27.24
N LEU A 263 31.67 -23.33 27.47
CA LEU A 263 31.74 -24.59 26.73
C LEU A 263 30.55 -25.50 27.04
N GLY A 264 30.19 -25.64 28.33
CA GLY A 264 29.07 -26.49 28.76
C GLY A 264 27.69 -26.01 28.29
N SER A 265 27.56 -24.73 27.94
CA SER A 265 26.34 -24.15 27.39
C SER A 265 26.31 -24.14 25.85
N GLY A 266 27.37 -24.65 25.19
CA GLY A 266 27.49 -24.63 23.73
C GLY A 266 27.68 -23.21 23.15
N VAL A 267 28.03 -22.23 23.99
CA VAL A 267 28.15 -20.83 23.60
C VAL A 267 29.61 -20.50 23.25
N GLY A 268 29.82 -19.67 22.24
CA GLY A 268 31.16 -19.16 21.86
C GLY A 268 31.81 -19.83 20.66
N GLY A 269 31.27 -20.94 20.17
CA GLY A 269 31.79 -21.60 18.96
C GLY A 269 33.26 -21.96 19.08
N PHE A 270 33.69 -22.41 20.26
CA PHE A 270 35.04 -22.91 20.48
C PHE A 270 35.18 -24.26 19.77
N HIS A 271 36.33 -24.47 19.16
CA HIS A 271 36.70 -25.76 18.60
C HIS A 271 37.42 -26.59 19.68
N ASN A 272 37.45 -27.93 19.52
CA ASN A 272 38.31 -28.83 20.30
C ASN A 272 39.78 -28.58 19.91
N ASN A 273 40.33 -27.45 20.35
CA ASN A 273 41.63 -26.93 19.96
C ASN A 273 42.34 -26.29 21.17
N GLU A 274 43.64 -26.13 21.01
CA GLU A 274 44.49 -25.33 21.89
C GLU A 274 44.43 -23.85 21.52
N TYR A 275 44.28 -22.99 22.51
CA TYR A 275 44.29 -21.53 22.34
C TYR A 275 45.52 -20.91 22.97
N TRP A 276 46.16 -19.96 22.30
CA TRP A 276 47.25 -19.21 22.92
C TRP A 276 46.75 -18.43 24.14
N SER A 277 47.46 -18.56 25.24
CA SER A 277 47.38 -17.64 26.36
C SER A 277 48.51 -16.60 26.29
N SER A 278 48.42 -15.55 27.08
CA SER A 278 49.51 -14.58 27.30
C SER A 278 50.49 -14.99 28.40
N SER A 279 50.34 -16.19 28.97
CA SER A 279 51.22 -16.71 30.02
C SER A 279 52.42 -17.45 29.42
N ASP A 280 53.61 -17.32 30.03
CA ASP A 280 54.80 -18.08 29.61
C ASP A 280 55.12 -19.25 30.53
N ASN A 281 55.97 -20.15 30.04
CA ASN A 281 56.47 -21.30 30.78
C ASN A 281 57.64 -20.89 31.69
N GLY A 282 57.40 -19.97 32.63
CA GLY A 282 58.32 -19.63 33.71
C GLY A 282 59.70 -19.13 33.27
N GLY A 283 59.76 -18.24 32.25
CA GLY A 283 61.02 -17.68 31.77
C GLY A 283 61.74 -18.49 30.69
N ASN A 284 61.17 -19.59 30.21
CA ASN A 284 61.64 -20.26 28.99
C ASN A 284 61.54 -19.29 27.79
N ASN A 285 62.60 -19.15 26.99
CA ASN A 285 62.66 -18.21 25.87
C ASN A 285 62.15 -18.78 24.52
N VAL A 286 61.83 -20.07 24.44
CA VAL A 286 61.34 -20.76 23.24
C VAL A 286 59.87 -21.20 23.31
N ALA A 287 59.31 -21.36 24.52
CA ALA A 287 57.95 -21.85 24.73
C ALA A 287 57.03 -20.87 25.49
N ALA A 288 55.72 -20.99 25.28
CA ALA A 288 54.68 -20.30 26.03
C ALA A 288 53.48 -21.25 26.25
N TYR A 289 52.50 -20.85 27.05
CA TYR A 289 51.36 -21.71 27.33
C TYR A 289 50.21 -21.51 26.35
N THR A 290 49.76 -22.62 25.77
CA THR A 290 48.41 -22.77 25.25
C THR A 290 47.49 -23.37 26.32
N PHE A 291 46.18 -23.23 26.13
CA PHE A 291 45.18 -23.93 26.93
C PHE A 291 44.31 -24.81 26.03
N ASP A 292 44.23 -26.10 26.35
CA ASP A 292 43.46 -27.09 25.62
C ASP A 292 42.00 -27.08 26.10
N PHE A 293 41.09 -26.68 25.21
CA PHE A 293 39.66 -26.62 25.53
C PHE A 293 38.98 -27.99 25.53
N GLU A 294 39.55 -29.00 24.87
CA GLU A 294 39.03 -30.36 24.94
C GLU A 294 39.40 -30.98 26.29
N ASN A 295 40.69 -30.99 26.61
CA ASN A 295 41.21 -31.75 27.74
C ASN A 295 41.37 -30.95 29.06
N ASN A 296 41.10 -29.63 29.06
CA ASN A 296 41.06 -28.78 30.25
C ASN A 296 42.41 -28.64 31.00
N TYR A 297 43.53 -28.62 30.28
CA TYR A 297 44.85 -28.37 30.85
C TYR A 297 45.68 -27.43 29.98
N LYS A 298 46.71 -26.82 30.58
CA LYS A 298 47.66 -25.95 29.87
C LYS A 298 48.79 -26.76 29.27
N ILE A 299 49.29 -26.37 28.10
CA ILE A 299 50.38 -27.08 27.41
C ILE A 299 51.45 -26.09 27.02
N ALA A 300 52.72 -26.45 27.24
CA ALA A 300 53.83 -25.68 26.72
C ALA A 300 53.99 -25.98 25.22
N ARG A 301 53.90 -24.95 24.39
CA ARG A 301 54.10 -25.03 22.94
C ARG A 301 55.22 -24.09 22.52
N GLU A 302 55.94 -24.47 21.48
CA GLU A 302 56.93 -23.59 20.86
C GLU A 302 56.24 -22.31 20.38
N ARG A 303 56.84 -21.16 20.66
CA ARG A 303 56.27 -19.85 20.31
C ARG A 303 56.15 -19.64 18.79
N SER A 304 56.89 -20.42 18.01
CA SER A 304 56.85 -20.51 16.54
C SER A 304 55.64 -21.30 16.01
N SER A 305 54.94 -22.06 16.85
CA SER A 305 53.81 -22.89 16.42
C SER A 305 52.51 -22.08 16.36
N PRO A 306 51.76 -22.13 15.23
CA PRO A 306 50.54 -21.34 15.06
C PRO A 306 49.32 -21.98 15.75
N HIS A 307 48.73 -21.26 16.70
CA HIS A 307 47.49 -21.66 17.38
C HIS A 307 46.41 -20.57 17.25
N PRO A 308 45.12 -20.95 17.28
CA PRO A 308 44.01 -20.02 17.39
C PRO A 308 44.16 -19.06 18.58
N ILE A 309 43.69 -17.82 18.40
CA ILE A 309 43.59 -16.84 19.46
C ILE A 309 42.14 -16.38 19.65
N ARG A 310 41.74 -16.30 20.92
CA ARG A 310 40.53 -15.65 21.40
C ARG A 310 40.96 -14.45 22.22
N LEU A 311 40.37 -13.30 21.95
CA LEU A 311 40.75 -12.08 22.65
C LEU A 311 39.70 -11.74 23.68
N VAL A 312 40.15 -11.17 24.80
CA VAL A 312 39.30 -10.76 25.92
C VAL A 312 39.30 -9.24 26.04
N SER A 313 38.21 -8.69 26.52
CA SER A 313 38.11 -7.30 26.94
C SER A 313 37.29 -7.19 28.22
N ASP A 314 37.71 -6.31 29.12
CA ASP A 314 36.97 -5.99 30.34
C ASP A 314 36.02 -4.82 30.12
N PHE A 315 34.92 -4.80 30.87
CA PHE A 315 33.93 -3.72 30.90
C PHE A 315 33.39 -3.47 32.31
#